data_AF-A0A379YY92-F1
#
_entry.id   AF-A0A379YY92-F1
#
_cell.length_a   1.000
_cell.length_b   1.000
_cell.length_c   1.000
_cell.angle_alpha   90.00
_cell.angle_beta   90.00
_cell.angle_gamma   90.00
#
_symmetry.space_group_name_H-M   'P 1'
#
loop_
_entity.id
_entity.type
_entity.pdbx_description
1 polymer ?
#
loop_
_entity_poly.entity_id
_entity_poly.type
_entity_poly.pdbx_seq_one_letter_code
_entity_poly.pdbx_strand_id
1 'polypeptide(L)' 'MGRLNLVQDWIKSGELIIPFTDMTVPCEHCYFISTISERQWPKILAFKQWIMKISPLV' A
#
# COMPACT_ATOMS: atom_id res chain seq x y z
N MET A 1 -5.03 -1.23 1.62
CA MET A 1 -4.24 -1.60 0.43
C MET A 1 -2.78 -1.66 0.84
N GLY A 2 -2.15 -2.80 0.64
CA GLY A 2 -0.76 -3.06 1.01
C GLY A 2 -0.40 -4.50 0.63
N ARG A 3 0.88 -4.82 0.47
CA ARG A 3 1.33 -6.17 0.11
C ARG A 3 0.79 -7.24 1.06
N LEU A 4 0.72 -6.95 2.35
CA LEU A 4 0.16 -7.87 3.35
C LEU A 4 -1.32 -8.16 3.09
N ASN A 5 -2.12 -7.14 2.76
CA ASN A 5 -3.54 -7.36 2.44
C ASN A 5 -3.74 -8.23 1.20
N LEU A 6 -2.82 -8.22 0.23
CA LEU A 6 -2.92 -9.06 -0.98
C LEU A 6 -2.75 -10.55 -0.67
N VAL A 7 -1.93 -10.88 0.31
CA VAL A 7 -1.62 -12.26 0.69
C VAL A 7 -2.40 -12.71 1.93
N GLN A 8 -3.17 -11.81 2.55
CA GLN A 8 -3.85 -12.08 3.82
C GLN A 8 -4.91 -13.18 3.69
N ASP A 9 -5.58 -13.27 2.55
CA ASP A 9 -6.56 -14.32 2.30
C ASP A 9 -5.89 -15.69 2.16
N TRP A 10 -4.71 -15.76 1.51
CA TRP A 10 -3.92 -16.99 1.41
C TRP A 10 -3.26 -17.40 2.73
N ILE A 11 -2.90 -16.42 3.57
CA ILE A 11 -2.42 -16.70 4.92
C ILE A 11 -3.55 -17.27 5.77
N LYS A 12 -4.78 -16.73 5.65
CA LYS A 12 -5.95 -17.23 6.37
C LYS A 12 -6.40 -18.60 5.87
N SER A 13 -6.32 -18.87 4.56
CA SER A 13 -6.66 -20.18 3.99
C SER A 13 -5.64 -21.26 4.34
N GLY A 14 -4.43 -20.87 4.76
CA GLY A 14 -3.32 -21.78 5.05
C GLY A 14 -2.56 -22.22 3.81
N GLU A 15 -2.90 -21.69 2.62
CA GLU A 15 -2.17 -21.92 1.38
C GLU A 15 -0.80 -21.22 1.38
N LEU A 16 -0.68 -20.13 2.15
CA LEU A 16 0.57 -19.41 2.37
C LEU A 16 0.94 -19.42 3.85
N ILE A 17 2.14 -19.90 4.16
CA ILE A 17 2.69 -19.88 5.53
C ILE A 17 3.74 -18.77 5.66
N ILE A 18 3.77 -18.12 6.83
CA ILE A 18 4.85 -17.18 7.19
C ILE A 18 5.87 -17.99 8.02
N PRO A 19 7.05 -18.32 7.45
CA PRO A 19 7.96 -19.30 8.06
C PRO A 19 8.66 -18.82 9.34
N PHE A 20 8.77 -17.50 9.55
CA PHE A 20 9.43 -16.91 10.71
C PHE A 20 8.58 -15.77 11.29
N THR A 21 7.53 -16.10 12.03
CA THR A 21 6.57 -15.11 12.57
C THR A 21 7.21 -14.14 13.56
N ASP A 22 8.28 -14.57 14.24
CA ASP A 22 8.94 -13.80 15.30
C ASP A 22 10.14 -12.98 14.76
N MET A 23 10.42 -13.08 13.46
CA MET A 23 11.51 -12.36 12.80
C MET A 23 10.94 -11.35 11.80
N THR A 24 11.21 -10.08 12.05
CA THR A 24 10.84 -8.99 11.13
C THR A 24 12.07 -8.50 10.39
N VAL A 25 12.05 -8.56 9.06
CA VAL A 25 13.06 -7.89 8.22
C VAL A 25 12.55 -6.48 7.89
N PRO A 26 13.30 -5.41 8.20
CA PRO A 26 12.91 -4.07 7.79
C PRO A 26 12.85 -4.02 6.26
N CYS A 27 11.72 -3.59 5.73
CA CYS A 27 11.49 -3.52 4.30
C CYS A 27 11.35 -2.04 3.90
N GLU A 28 12.33 -1.50 3.20
CA GLU A 28 12.37 -0.08 2.78
C GLU A 28 11.44 0.24 1.59
N HIS A 29 10.34 -0.50 1.42
CA HIS A 29 9.43 -0.27 0.30
C HIS A 29 8.47 0.86 0.63
N CYS A 30 8.66 2.00 -0.05
CA CYS A 30 7.74 3.14 0.00
C CYS A 30 6.77 3.12 -1.17
N TYR A 31 5.50 3.41 -0.91
CA TYR A 31 4.51 3.67 -1.97
C TYR A 31 4.55 5.16 -2.33
N PHE A 32 4.78 5.46 -3.62
CA PHE A 32 4.81 6.83 -4.13
C PHE A 32 3.58 7.12 -4.99
N ILE A 33 3.03 8.33 -4.84
CA ILE A 33 2.02 8.89 -5.74
C ILE A 33 2.72 9.90 -6.63
N SER A 34 2.79 9.62 -7.93
CA SER A 34 3.39 10.53 -8.92
C SER A 34 2.34 11.08 -9.87
N THR A 35 2.43 12.38 -10.17
CA THR A 35 1.56 13.07 -11.13
C THR A 35 2.40 13.98 -12.01
N ILE A 36 2.06 14.09 -13.29
CA ILE A 36 2.75 14.98 -14.24
C ILE A 36 2.57 16.45 -13.79
N SER A 37 3.66 17.20 -13.69
CA SER A 37 3.67 18.58 -13.15
C SER A 37 2.73 19.54 -13.87
N GLU A 38 2.55 19.39 -15.18
CA GLU A 38 1.79 20.32 -16.02
C GLU A 38 0.28 20.06 -16.05
N ARG A 39 -0.20 18.93 -15.51
CA ARG A 39 -1.62 18.54 -15.59
C ARG A 39 -2.22 18.30 -14.20
N GLN A 40 -2.42 19.39 -13.47
CA GLN A 40 -3.12 19.39 -12.17
C GLN A 40 -4.64 19.57 -12.37
N TRP A 41 -5.28 18.58 -13.01
CA TRP A 41 -6.74 18.64 -13.20
C TRP A 41 -7.44 18.55 -11.84
N PRO A 42 -8.55 19.29 -11.61
CA PRO A 42 -9.27 19.24 -10.33
C PRO A 42 -9.65 17.83 -9.88
N LYS A 43 -9.96 16.95 -10.83
CA LYS A 43 -10.24 15.52 -10.58
C LYS A 43 -9.03 14.78 -10.00
N ILE A 44 -7.83 15.05 -10.51
CA ILE A 44 -6.57 14.44 -10.04
C ILE A 44 -6.26 14.95 -8.63
N LEU A 45 -6.46 16.25 -8.38
CA LEU A 45 -6.28 16.83 -7.04
C LEU A 45 -7.25 16.24 -6.01
N ALA A 46 -8.53 16.12 -6.37
CA ALA A 46 -9.54 15.49 -5.51
C ALA A 46 -9.18 14.01 -5.22
N PHE A 47 -8.74 13.27 -6.24
CA PHE A 47 -8.29 11.90 -6.07
C PHE A 47 -7.04 11.79 -5.18
N LYS A 48 -6.07 12.70 -5.36
CA LYS A 48 -4.86 12.79 -4.52
C LYS A 48 -5.22 13.06 -3.05
N GLN A 49 -6.12 14.01 -2.80
CA GLN A 49 -6.59 14.31 -1.45
C GLN A 49 -7.35 13.14 -0.83
N TRP A 50 -8.19 12.47 -1.61
CA TRP A 50 -8.92 11.30 -1.16
C TRP A 50 -7.98 10.14 -0.82
N ILE A 51 -7.03 9.81 -1.71
CA ILE A 51 -6.11 8.68 -1.50
C ILE A 51 -5.19 8.91 -0.29
N MET A 52 -4.75 10.16 -0.07
CA MET A 52 -3.97 10.53 1.12
C MET A 52 -4.77 10.43 2.42
N LYS A 53 -6.12 10.52 2.38
CA LYS A 53 -6.96 10.33 3.56
C LYS A 53 -7.20 8.85 3.88
N ILE A 54 -7.22 7.96 2.88
CA ILE A 54 -7.55 6.54 3.06
C ILE A 54 -6.32 5.64 3.22
N SER A 55 -5.16 6.08 2.74
CA SER A 55 -3.91 5.35 2.89
C SER A 55 -3.21 5.91 4.12
N PRO A 56 -3.07 5.15 5.23
CA PRO A 56 -2.05 5.45 6.22
C PRO A 56 -0.71 5.22 5.50
N LEU A 57 -0.22 6.27 4.85
CA LEU A 57 1.18 6.36 4.47
C LEU A 57 1.87 6.77 5.76
N VAL A 58 2.42 5.76 6.44
CA VAL A 58 2.99 5.68 7.80
C VAL A 58 2.09 4.85 8.72
#